data_AF-A0A955S7B7-F1
#
_entry.id   AF-A0A955S7B7-F1
#
_cell.length_a   1.000
_cell.length_b   1.000
_cell.length_c   1.000
_cell.angle_alpha   90.00
_cell.angle_beta   90.00
_cell.angle_gamma   90.00
#
_symmetry.space_group_name_H-M   'P 1'
#
loop_
_entity.id
_entity.type
_entity.pdbx_description
1 polymer ?
#
loop_
_entity_poly.entity_id
_entity_poly.type
_entity_poly.pdbx_seq_one_letter_code
_entity_poly.pdbx_strand_id
1 'polypeptide(L)' 'LEYCFQVPANRIGHGMFTAAQLKTIQEVITLLVFCFFSIFYLKEELRWNYLVGFALMIGAVFFIFKKW' A
#
# COMPACT_ATOMS: atom_id res chain seq x y z
N LEU A 1 -11.57 -12.47 8.06
CA LEU A 1 -10.82 -11.82 9.17
C LEU A 1 -10.34 -10.42 8.77
N GLU A 2 -9.81 -10.23 7.55
CA GLU A 2 -9.30 -8.94 7.04
C GLU A 2 -10.32 -7.79 7.15
N TYR A 3 -11.57 -8.01 6.73
CA TYR A 3 -12.64 -7.01 6.85
C TYR A 3 -12.98 -6.61 8.30
N CYS A 4 -12.84 -7.53 9.26
CA CYS A 4 -13.12 -7.26 10.67
C CYS A 4 -12.15 -6.25 11.28
N PHE A 5 -10.93 -6.14 10.74
CA PHE A 5 -9.93 -5.16 11.16
C PHE A 5 -9.93 -3.91 10.28
N GLN A 6 -10.25 -4.06 8.99
CA GLN A 6 -10.30 -2.96 8.04
C GLN A 6 -11.45 -1.98 8.31
N VAL A 7 -12.63 -2.47 8.72
CA VAL A 7 -13.79 -1.64 9.07
C VAL A 7 -13.56 -0.75 10.31
N PRO A 8 -13.09 -1.27 11.46
CA PRO A 8 -12.77 -0.42 12.62
C PRO A 8 -11.56 0.49 12.37
N ALA A 9 -10.52 0.04 11.66
CA ALA A 9 -9.37 0.89 11.32
C ALA A 9 -9.79 2.06 10.40
N ASN A 10 -10.62 1.79 9.39
CA ASN A 10 -11.16 2.83 8.52
C ASN A 10 -12.10 3.78 9.28
N ARG A 11 -12.87 3.29 10.26
CA ARG A 11 -13.75 4.11 11.11
C ARG A 11 -12.97 5.01 12.09
N ILE A 12 -11.88 4.54 12.69
CA ILE A 12 -11.00 5.33 13.58
C ILE A 12 -10.21 6.36 12.78
N GLY A 13 -9.73 5.99 11.58
CA GLY A 13 -8.95 6.87 10.71
C GLY A 13 -9.75 7.95 9.99
N HIS A 14 -11.07 7.76 9.80
CA HIS A 14 -11.97 8.69 9.09
C HIS A 14 -12.04 10.11 9.68
N GLY A 15 -11.49 10.32 10.89
CA GLY A 15 -11.36 11.64 11.51
C GLY A 15 -10.17 12.47 11.05
N MET A 16 -9.11 11.83 10.51
CA MET A 16 -7.84 12.49 10.11
C MET A 16 -7.47 12.23 8.65
N PHE A 17 -7.84 11.06 8.11
CA PHE A 17 -7.57 10.65 6.73
C PHE A 17 -8.87 10.21 6.06
N THR A 18 -8.98 10.46 4.76
CA THR A 18 -10.12 9.98 3.97
C THR A 18 -10.04 8.45 3.79
N ALA A 19 -11.17 7.79 3.58
CA ALA A 19 -11.20 6.35 3.30
C ALA A 19 -10.29 5.95 2.12
N ALA A 20 -10.12 6.84 1.14
CA ALA A 20 -9.18 6.67 0.03
C ALA A 20 -7.73 6.60 0.51
N GLN A 21 -7.30 7.55 1.37
CA GLN A 21 -5.94 7.57 1.93
C GLN A 21 -5.65 6.34 2.80
N LEU A 22 -6.62 5.93 3.63
CA LEU A 22 -6.50 4.71 4.45
C LEU A 22 -6.32 3.46 3.59
N LYS A 23 -7.10 3.33 2.51
CA LYS A 23 -6.95 2.21 1.58
C LYS A 23 -5.60 2.24 0.85
N THR A 24 -5.14 3.41 0.42
CA THR A 24 -3.82 3.57 -0.21
C THR A 24 -2.68 3.14 0.72
N ILE A 25 -2.71 3.55 1.99
CA ILE A 25 -1.71 3.10 2.97
C ILE A 25 -1.71 1.57 3.09
N GLN A 26 -2.91 0.96 3.15
CA GLN A 26 -3.03 -0.48 3.27
C GLN A 26 -2.46 -1.22 2.05
N GLU A 27 -2.75 -0.78 0.84
CA GLU A 27 -2.20 -1.41 -0.36
C GLU A 27 -0.68 -1.28 -0.45
N VAL A 28 -0.13 -0.12 -0.06
CA VAL A 28 1.32 0.09 0.00
C VAL A 28 1.98 -0.87 0.98
N ILE A 29 1.43 -1.03 2.19
CA ILE A 29 1.99 -1.94 3.20
C ILE A 29 1.95 -3.39 2.71
N THR A 30 0.81 -3.85 2.18
CA THR A 30 0.68 -5.21 1.65
C THR A 30 1.70 -5.48 0.54
N LEU A 31 1.87 -4.55 -0.40
CA LEU A 31 2.80 -4.72 -1.51
C LEU A 31 4.26 -4.65 -1.07
N LEU A 32 4.62 -3.80 -0.11
CA LEU A 32 5.97 -3.77 0.48
C LEU A 32 6.32 -5.09 1.16
N VAL A 33 5.40 -5.62 1.98
CA VAL A 33 5.59 -6.92 2.65
C VAL A 33 5.71 -8.04 1.62
N PHE A 34 4.87 -8.04 0.59
CA PHE A 34 4.93 -9.02 -0.50
C PHE A 34 6.27 -8.98 -1.25
N CYS A 35 6.76 -7.79 -1.57
CA CYS A 35 8.04 -7.62 -2.26
C CYS A 35 9.21 -8.10 -1.41
N PHE A 36 9.22 -7.74 -0.12
CA PHE A 36 10.23 -8.23 0.83
C PHE A 36 10.18 -9.76 0.94
N PHE A 37 8.99 -10.34 1.04
CA PHE A 37 8.81 -11.79 1.06
C PHE A 37 9.30 -12.45 -0.24
N SER A 38 8.99 -11.88 -1.40
CA SER A 38 9.40 -12.39 -2.71
C SER A 38 10.93 -12.46 -2.85
N ILE A 39 11.64 -11.43 -2.39
CA ILE A 39 13.12 -11.37 -2.44
C ILE A 39 13.75 -12.34 -1.42
N PHE A 40 13.32 -12.25 -0.16
CA PHE A 40 14.01 -12.94 0.94
C PHE A 40 13.63 -14.41 1.06
N TYR A 41 12.36 -14.75 0.78
CA TYR A 41 11.84 -16.10 0.92
C TYR A 41 11.83 -16.85 -0.41
N LEU A 42 11.23 -16.25 -1.45
CA LEU A 42 11.08 -16.90 -2.75
C LEU A 42 12.36 -16.89 -3.60
N LYS A 43 13.34 -16.03 -3.26
CA LYS A 43 14.54 -15.76 -4.07
C LYS A 43 14.21 -15.43 -5.54
N GLU A 44 13.02 -14.89 -5.78
CA GLU A 44 12.63 -14.54 -7.14
C GLU A 44 13.39 -13.28 -7.55
N GLU A 45 14.00 -13.30 -8.73
CA GLU A 45 14.73 -12.15 -9.23
C GLU A 45 13.76 -10.98 -9.38
N LEU A 46 14.05 -9.87 -8.71
CA LEU A 46 13.31 -8.63 -8.87
C LEU A 46 13.43 -8.16 -10.32
N ARG A 47 12.47 -8.57 -11.15
CA ARG A 47 12.34 -8.09 -12.51
C ARG A 47 12.13 -6.58 -12.49
N TRP A 48 12.68 -5.91 -13.49
CA TRP A 48 12.54 -4.47 -13.69
C TRP A 48 11.09 -3.97 -13.62
N ASN A 49 10.14 -4.81 -14.03
CA ASN A 49 8.70 -4.55 -13.95
C ASN A 49 8.21 -4.25 -12.52
N TYR A 50 8.77 -4.91 -11.51
CA TYR A 50 8.42 -4.64 -10.11
C TYR A 50 8.89 -3.26 -9.68
N LEU A 51 10.10 -2.86 -10.08
CA LEU A 51 10.66 -1.54 -9.81
C LEU A 51 9.80 -0.43 -10.43
N VAL A 52 9.37 -0.61 -11.68
CA VAL A 52 8.45 0.31 -12.35
C VAL A 52 7.09 0.35 -11.64
N GLY A 53 6.55 -0.81 -11.24
CA GLY A 53 5.31 -0.89 -10.46
C GLY A 53 5.42 -0.15 -9.12
N PHE A 54 6.55 -0.28 -8.41
CA PHE A 54 6.83 0.46 -7.18
C PHE A 54 6.91 1.96 -7.42
N ALA A 55 7.58 2.41 -8.48
CA ALA A 55 7.66 3.83 -8.84
C ALA A 55 6.26 4.42 -9.13
N LEU A 56 5.42 3.70 -9.89
CA LEU A 56 4.05 4.11 -10.16
C LEU A 56 3.18 4.16 -8.89
N MET A 57 3.39 3.22 -7.96
CA MET A 57 2.73 3.25 -6.66
C MET A 57 3.13 4.47 -5.83
N ILE A 58 4.41 4.82 -5.78
CA ILE A 58 4.86 6.05 -5.09
C ILE A 58 4.19 7.28 -5.71
N GLY A 59 4.05 7.31 -7.03
CA GLY A 59 3.26 8.32 -7.74
C GLY A 59 1.80 8.36 -7.26
N ALA A 60 1.14 7.21 -7.18
CA ALA A 60 -0.25 7.12 -6.71
C ALA A 60 -0.42 7.62 -5.26
N VAL A 61 0.52 7.28 -4.37
CA VAL A 61 0.56 7.82 -2.99
C VAL A 61 0.72 9.33 -3.01
N PHE A 62 1.65 9.85 -3.82
CA PHE A 62 1.86 11.28 -3.94
C PHE A 62 0.59 12.01 -4.38
N PHE A 63 -0.10 11.53 -5.42
CA PHE A 63 -1.34 12.15 -5.90
C PHE A 63 -2.50 12.07 -4.88
N ILE A 64 -2.63 10.95 -4.17
CA ILE A 64 -3.71 10.78 -3.17
C ILE A 64 -3.46 11.60 -1.90
N PHE A 65 -2.21 11.84 -1.53
CA PHE A 65 -1.86 12.65 -0.36
C PHE A 65 -1.61 14.13 -0.67
N LYS A 66 -1.40 14.50 -1.94
CA LYS A 66 -1.30 15.91 -2.37
C LYS A 66 -2.66 16.59 -2.20
N LYS A 67 -2.77 17.41 -1.17
CA LYS A 67 -3.90 18.34 -0.99
C LYS A 67 -3.63 19.58 -1.85
N TRP A 68 -4.56 19.90 -2.75
CA TRP A 68 -4.56 21.17 -3.51
C TRP A 68 -4.98 22.32 -2.60
#